data_AF-A0A7C2BRJ8-F1
#
_entry.id   AF-A0A7C2BRJ8-F1
#
_cell.length_a   1.000
_cell.length_b   1.000
_cell.length_c   1.000
_cell.angle_alpha   90.00
_cell.angle_beta   90.00
_cell.angle_gamma   90.00
#
_symmetry.space_group_name_H-M   'P 1'
#
loop_
_entity.id
_entity.type
_entity.pdbx_description
1 polymer ?
#
loop_
_entity_poly.entity_id
_entity_poly.type
_entity_poly.pdbx_seq_one_letter_code
_entity_poly.pdbx_strand_id
1 'polypeptide(L)'
;MTKYHTLKNTHLAGIVLLIVSVAYMLVYALRQAGQSWLLILSLSGHSSVMIFLMLCLYLFAISRGAGKRRRASVENPLTASNHYLLVYSLSPFIGALAGIIVSLSIDRPYNLAAMISGGTMLASFLAWIVIDPALGLLETFFPESRFRRLKRQAIARSARVTQQKENRRLLTGIETQHRQQHRQWQSQLSDDTDRLTEMIRQSTISGTEDRAAAVQIAVKAWQMGGGPCMKYLHDMALDRYKDKYGQSVQFDCLAYWWDGVGNWHSQWTLAN
;
A
#
# COMPACT_ATOMS: atom_id res chain seq x y z
N MET A 1 -29.79 13.47 17.26
CA MET A 1 -29.35 13.62 15.85
C MET A 1 -28.85 15.04 15.50
N THR A 2 -29.48 16.11 16.00
CA THR A 2 -29.15 17.52 15.66
C THR A 2 -27.70 17.96 15.95
N LYS A 3 -27.10 17.54 17.07
CA LYS A 3 -25.73 17.93 17.48
C LYS A 3 -24.61 17.49 16.53
N TYR A 4 -24.81 16.39 15.80
CA TYR A 4 -23.80 15.91 14.84
C TYR A 4 -23.80 16.74 13.56
N HIS A 5 -24.98 17.16 13.11
CA HIS A 5 -25.13 18.01 11.93
C HIS A 5 -24.56 19.41 12.16
N THR A 6 -24.77 20.00 13.34
CA THR A 6 -24.19 21.31 13.67
C THR A 6 -22.67 21.26 13.69
N LEU A 7 -22.06 20.25 14.32
CA LEU A 7 -20.60 20.07 14.32
C LEU A 7 -20.03 19.82 12.91
N LYS A 8 -20.73 19.06 12.08
CA LYS A 8 -20.33 18.81 10.70
C LYS A 8 -20.34 20.10 9.88
N ASN A 9 -21.39 20.89 10.03
CA ASN A 9 -21.55 22.14 9.29
C ASN A 9 -20.53 23.19 9.75
N THR A 10 -20.27 23.31 11.06
CA THR A 10 -19.24 24.22 11.58
C THR A 10 -17.85 23.81 11.11
N HIS A 11 -17.54 22.50 11.13
CA HIS A 11 -16.27 21.98 10.62
C HIS A 11 -16.10 22.25 9.11
N LEU A 12 -17.17 22.09 8.32
CA LEU A 12 -17.15 22.40 6.87
C LEU A 12 -16.93 23.89 6.62
N ALA A 13 -17.68 24.76 7.32
CA ALA A 13 -17.53 26.20 7.21
C ALA A 13 -16.11 26.66 7.61
N GLY A 14 -15.53 26.06 8.66
CA GLY A 14 -14.15 26.30 9.06
C GLY A 14 -13.12 25.89 7.99
N ILE A 15 -13.33 24.75 7.30
CA ILE A 15 -12.48 24.36 6.17
C ILE A 15 -12.58 25.37 5.03
N VAL A 16 -13.81 25.75 4.65
CA VAL A 16 -14.02 26.73 3.55
C VAL A 16 -13.32 28.05 3.88
N LEU A 17 -13.50 28.55 5.11
CA LEU A 17 -12.82 29.77 5.58
C LEU A 17 -11.30 29.63 5.51
N LEU A 18 -10.74 28.50 5.94
CA LEU A 18 -9.30 28.26 5.85
C LEU A 18 -8.80 28.24 4.41
N ILE A 19 -9.51 27.57 3.49
CA ILE A 19 -9.14 27.52 2.06
C ILE A 19 -9.16 28.92 1.45
N VAL A 20 -10.20 29.71 1.73
CA VAL A 20 -10.30 31.09 1.26
C VAL A 20 -9.16 31.95 1.82
N SER A 21 -8.85 31.82 3.12
CA SER A 21 -7.74 32.54 3.76
C SER A 21 -6.38 32.17 3.15
N VAL A 22 -6.14 30.88 2.88
CA VAL A 22 -4.93 30.39 2.22
C VAL A 22 -4.83 30.96 0.80
N ALA A 23 -5.91 30.87 0.01
CA ALA A 23 -5.95 31.40 -1.35
C ALA A 23 -5.73 32.91 -1.38
N TYR A 24 -6.34 33.65 -0.44
CA TYR A 24 -6.14 35.08 -0.28
C TYR A 24 -4.67 35.39 0.02
N MET A 25 -4.06 34.73 1.00
CA MET A 25 -2.66 34.96 1.36
C MET A 25 -1.70 34.61 0.21
N LEU A 26 -2.03 33.57 -0.57
CA LEU A 26 -1.29 33.21 -1.77
C LEU A 26 -1.34 34.34 -2.82
N VAL A 27 -2.54 34.81 -3.16
CA VAL A 27 -2.73 35.91 -4.13
C VAL A 27 -2.10 37.21 -3.62
N TYR A 28 -2.25 37.49 -2.32
CA TYR A 28 -1.65 38.66 -1.68
C TYR A 28 -0.11 38.61 -1.76
N ALA A 29 0.50 37.47 -1.43
CA ALA A 29 1.94 37.27 -1.55
C ALA A 29 2.42 37.36 -3.01
N LEU A 30 1.68 36.78 -3.96
CA LEU A 30 1.99 36.88 -5.39
C LEU A 30 1.92 38.32 -5.90
N ARG A 31 0.92 39.10 -5.44
CA ARG A 31 0.78 40.51 -5.79
C ARG A 31 1.89 41.36 -5.20
N GLN A 32 2.29 41.10 -3.94
CA GLN A 32 3.43 41.78 -3.33
C GLN A 32 4.76 41.45 -4.02
N ALA A 33 4.90 40.22 -4.54
CA ALA A 33 6.09 39.80 -5.27
C ALA A 33 6.24 40.44 -6.67
N GLY A 34 5.19 41.03 -7.25
CA GLY A 34 5.27 41.73 -8.55
C GLY A 34 5.75 40.85 -9.72
N GLN A 35 6.51 41.44 -10.66
CA GLN A 35 7.06 40.78 -11.88
C GLN A 35 8.33 39.95 -11.63
N SER A 36 8.88 39.92 -10.41
CA SER A 36 10.13 39.21 -10.07
C SER A 36 9.88 37.75 -9.66
N TRP A 37 9.04 37.02 -10.42
CA TRP A 37 8.77 35.59 -10.19
C TRP A 37 10.03 34.72 -10.17
N LEU A 38 11.08 35.12 -10.90
CA LEU A 38 12.39 34.45 -10.90
C LEU A 38 13.13 34.54 -9.55
N LEU A 39 12.82 35.51 -8.70
CA LEU A 39 13.44 35.68 -7.37
C LEU A 39 12.71 34.92 -6.25
N ILE A 40 11.53 34.34 -6.50
CA ILE A 40 10.79 33.49 -5.54
C ILE A 40 11.53 32.16 -5.30
N LEU A 41 12.40 31.74 -6.23
CA LEU A 41 13.32 30.61 -6.09
C LEU A 41 14.62 30.94 -5.34
N SER A 42 14.91 32.24 -5.16
CA SER A 42 15.97 32.66 -4.25
C SER A 42 15.39 32.74 -2.84
N LEU A 43 16.19 32.36 -1.84
CA LEU A 43 15.87 32.18 -0.41
C LEU A 43 15.37 33.46 0.29
N SER A 44 14.32 34.10 -0.24
CA SER A 44 13.70 35.32 0.27
C SER A 44 12.50 34.97 1.16
N GLY A 45 12.06 35.92 2.01
CA GLY A 45 10.96 35.72 2.96
C GLY A 45 9.64 35.23 2.34
N HIS A 46 9.46 35.40 1.02
CA HIS A 46 8.27 34.93 0.27
C HIS A 46 8.34 33.42 0.00
N SER A 47 9.54 32.87 -0.23
CA SER A 47 9.74 31.41 -0.32
C SER A 47 9.45 30.72 1.01
N SER A 48 9.71 31.38 2.15
CA SER A 48 9.39 30.84 3.47
C SER A 48 7.89 30.64 3.65
N VAL A 49 7.05 31.58 3.18
CA VAL A 49 5.59 31.46 3.23
C VAL A 49 5.09 30.29 2.38
N MET A 50 5.65 30.11 1.17
CA MET A 50 5.29 28.99 0.29
C MET A 50 5.74 27.64 0.86
N ILE A 51 6.96 27.55 1.40
CA ILE A 51 7.47 26.36 2.08
C ILE A 51 6.61 26.04 3.30
N PHE A 52 6.29 27.05 4.12
CA PHE A 52 5.42 26.90 5.28
C PHE A 52 4.04 26.43 4.86
N LEU A 53 3.45 26.99 3.81
CA LEU A 53 2.15 26.57 3.28
C LEU A 53 2.20 25.12 2.78
N MET A 54 3.21 24.76 1.99
CA MET A 54 3.42 23.39 1.51
C MET A 54 3.61 22.41 2.67
N LEU A 55 4.39 22.78 3.69
CA LEU A 55 4.58 22.01 4.91
C LEU A 55 3.26 21.85 5.68
N CYS A 56 2.46 22.91 5.80
CA CYS A 56 1.14 22.86 6.42
C CYS A 56 0.19 21.92 5.68
N LEU A 57 0.13 22.02 4.34
CA LEU A 57 -0.69 21.15 3.50
C LEU A 57 -0.22 19.69 3.56
N TYR A 58 1.09 19.47 3.56
CA TYR A 58 1.70 18.14 3.69
C TYR A 58 1.39 17.50 5.05
N LEU A 59 1.62 18.23 6.15
CA LEU A 59 1.31 17.75 7.49
C LEU A 59 -0.20 17.54 7.69
N PHE A 60 -1.03 18.40 7.09
CA PHE A 60 -2.48 18.19 7.06
C PHE A 60 -2.85 16.92 6.31
N ALA A 61 -2.27 16.67 5.15
CA ALA A 61 -2.52 15.46 4.36
C ALA A 61 -2.10 14.18 5.10
N ILE A 62 -0.96 14.20 5.80
CA ILE A 62 -0.51 13.05 6.61
C ILE A 62 -1.40 12.85 7.84
N SER A 63 -1.65 13.90 8.61
CA SER A 63 -2.45 13.81 9.84
C SER A 63 -3.90 13.40 9.57
N ARG A 64 -4.48 13.81 8.43
CA ARG A 64 -5.85 13.45 8.02
C ARG A 64 -5.92 12.16 7.20
N GLY A 65 -4.91 11.89 6.37
CA GLY A 65 -4.82 10.72 5.48
C GLY A 65 -4.43 9.43 6.21
N ALA A 66 -3.74 9.54 7.35
CA ALA A 66 -3.50 8.42 8.27
C ALA A 66 -4.79 8.04 9.03
N GLY A 67 -5.73 7.46 8.29
CA GLY A 67 -7.09 7.18 8.74
C GLY A 67 -7.20 6.28 9.97
N LYS A 68 -8.18 6.62 10.82
CA LYS A 68 -9.22 5.75 11.43
C LYS A 68 -9.91 6.50 12.58
N ARG A 69 -10.65 7.56 12.26
CA ARG A 69 -11.44 8.38 13.21
C ARG A 69 -12.37 7.59 14.14
N ARG A 70 -12.80 6.38 13.76
CA ARG A 70 -13.68 5.54 14.62
C ARG A 70 -12.95 4.72 15.69
N ARG A 71 -11.64 4.46 15.56
CA ARG A 71 -10.90 3.65 16.55
C ARG A 71 -10.20 4.50 17.61
N ALA A 72 -9.91 5.75 17.29
CA ALA A 72 -9.31 6.71 18.21
C ALA A 72 -10.25 7.09 19.37
N SER A 73 -11.59 7.07 19.19
CA SER A 73 -12.51 7.55 20.22
C SER A 73 -12.55 6.71 21.50
N VAL A 74 -12.14 5.45 21.42
CA VAL A 74 -12.08 4.55 22.58
C VAL A 74 -10.75 4.72 23.32
N GLU A 75 -9.68 5.13 22.65
CA GLU A 75 -8.32 5.19 23.21
C GLU A 75 -7.92 6.59 23.66
N ASN A 76 -8.56 7.59 23.06
CA ASN A 76 -8.26 8.99 23.22
C ASN A 76 -9.53 9.77 23.63
N PRO A 77 -9.97 9.63 24.89
CA PRO A 77 -11.24 10.18 25.33
C PRO A 77 -11.29 11.72 25.33
N LEU A 78 -10.15 12.40 25.46
CA LEU A 78 -10.06 13.86 25.46
C LEU A 78 -10.14 14.40 24.03
N THR A 79 -9.32 13.90 23.12
CA THR A 79 -9.32 14.33 21.71
C THR A 79 -10.51 13.81 20.92
N ALA A 80 -11.23 12.82 21.43
CA ALA A 80 -12.52 12.39 20.88
C ALA A 80 -13.74 13.02 21.56
N SER A 81 -13.54 13.81 22.62
CA SER A 81 -14.65 14.49 23.30
C SER A 81 -15.32 15.50 22.36
N ASN A 82 -16.65 15.64 22.47
CA ASN A 82 -17.39 16.62 21.67
C ASN A 82 -16.92 18.06 21.92
N HIS A 83 -16.47 18.36 23.14
CA HIS A 83 -15.94 19.67 23.52
C HIS A 83 -14.66 19.98 22.78
N TYR A 84 -13.71 19.04 22.76
CA TYR A 84 -12.47 19.21 22.01
C TYR A 84 -12.75 19.33 20.50
N LEU A 85 -13.58 18.47 19.93
CA LEU A 85 -13.93 18.53 18.51
C LEU A 85 -14.58 19.86 18.13
N LEU A 86 -15.39 20.43 19.02
CA LEU A 86 -16.00 21.74 18.81
C LEU A 86 -14.94 22.84 18.84
N VAL A 87 -14.07 22.89 19.85
CA VAL A 87 -12.97 23.89 19.94
C VAL A 87 -12.04 23.77 18.73
N TYR A 88 -11.68 22.54 18.38
CA TYR A 88 -10.85 22.24 17.22
C TYR A 88 -11.50 22.71 15.92
N SER A 89 -12.81 22.48 15.74
CA SER A 89 -13.55 22.93 14.55
C SER A 89 -13.74 24.44 14.52
N LEU A 90 -13.76 25.09 15.68
CA LEU A 90 -13.85 26.55 15.81
C LEU A 90 -12.50 27.26 15.65
N SER A 91 -11.38 26.55 15.64
CA SER A 91 -10.04 27.15 15.53
C SER A 91 -9.87 28.15 14.36
N PRO A 92 -10.42 27.95 13.14
CA PRO A 92 -10.30 28.93 12.07
C PRO A 92 -11.06 30.23 12.40
N PHE A 93 -12.22 30.13 13.04
CA PHE A 93 -13.04 31.28 13.43
C PHE A 93 -12.41 32.06 14.59
N ILE A 94 -11.85 31.36 15.58
CA ILE A 94 -11.08 31.98 16.66
C ILE A 94 -9.88 32.75 16.08
N GLY A 95 -9.19 32.16 15.10
CA GLY A 95 -8.12 32.82 14.37
C GLY A 95 -8.56 34.06 13.61
N ALA A 96 -9.69 33.99 12.90
CA ALA A 96 -10.28 35.13 12.20
C ALA A 96 -10.63 36.27 13.17
N LEU A 97 -11.28 35.96 14.31
CA LEU A 97 -11.60 36.92 15.35
C LEU A 97 -10.34 37.56 15.94
N ALA A 98 -9.30 36.77 16.23
CA ALA A 98 -8.02 37.29 16.69
C ALA A 98 -7.40 38.26 15.66
N GLY A 99 -7.49 37.94 14.37
CA GLY A 99 -7.06 38.82 13.28
C GLY A 99 -7.81 40.14 13.25
N ILE A 100 -9.13 40.13 13.49
CA ILE A 100 -9.94 41.35 13.60
C ILE A 100 -9.49 42.18 14.80
N ILE A 101 -9.36 41.56 15.98
CA ILE A 101 -8.93 42.25 17.22
C ILE A 101 -7.57 42.91 17.02
N VAL A 102 -6.60 42.20 16.46
CA VAL A 102 -5.26 42.73 16.17
C VAL A 102 -5.33 43.90 15.18
N SER A 103 -6.20 43.83 14.16
CA SER A 103 -6.34 44.90 13.18
C SER A 103 -6.91 46.21 13.76
N LEU A 104 -7.71 46.12 14.82
CA LEU A 104 -8.26 47.29 15.51
C LEU A 104 -7.19 48.07 16.29
N SER A 105 -6.10 47.41 16.67
CA SER A 105 -4.99 48.02 17.41
C SER A 105 -3.94 48.71 16.52
N ILE A 106 -4.09 48.67 15.19
CA ILE A 106 -3.11 49.19 14.24
C ILE A 106 -3.72 50.41 13.52
N ASP A 107 -3.06 51.56 13.57
CA ASP A 107 -3.52 52.86 13.03
C ASP A 107 -3.80 52.87 11.51
N ARG A 108 -3.46 51.79 10.81
CA ARG A 108 -3.53 51.62 9.35
C ARG A 108 -4.24 50.29 9.01
N PRO A 109 -5.58 50.23 9.06
CA PRO A 109 -6.35 49.00 8.91
C PRO A 109 -6.44 48.47 7.46
N TYR A 110 -5.63 48.98 6.53
CA TYR A 110 -5.78 48.75 5.08
C TYR A 110 -5.64 47.29 4.65
N ASN A 111 -5.24 46.40 5.57
CA ASN A 111 -5.04 44.98 5.33
C ASN A 111 -5.86 44.09 6.28
N LEU A 112 -7.07 44.51 6.67
CA LEU A 112 -8.00 43.71 7.49
C LEU A 112 -8.14 42.27 6.97
N ALA A 113 -8.30 42.09 5.65
CA ALA A 113 -8.40 40.78 5.04
C ALA A 113 -7.13 39.92 5.21
N ALA A 114 -5.94 40.53 5.18
CA ALA A 114 -4.69 39.83 5.45
C ALA A 114 -4.54 39.45 6.93
N MET A 115 -4.99 40.31 7.85
CA MET A 115 -4.97 40.01 9.29
C MET A 115 -5.94 38.87 9.64
N ILE A 116 -7.15 38.90 9.09
CA ILE A 116 -8.12 37.80 9.23
C ILE A 116 -7.55 36.49 8.67
N SER A 117 -6.98 36.54 7.47
CA SER A 117 -6.43 35.35 6.81
C SER A 117 -5.23 34.78 7.57
N GLY A 118 -4.32 35.64 8.00
CA GLY A 118 -3.15 35.28 8.81
C GLY A 118 -3.53 34.68 10.16
N GLY A 119 -4.49 35.30 10.86
CA GLY A 119 -5.01 34.77 12.13
C GLY A 119 -5.68 33.40 11.97
N THR A 120 -6.51 33.24 10.93
CA THR A 120 -7.17 31.96 10.58
C THR A 120 -6.15 30.85 10.35
N MET A 121 -5.12 31.14 9.54
CA MET A 121 -4.07 30.17 9.22
C MET A 121 -3.25 29.81 10.46
N LEU A 122 -2.81 30.81 11.24
CA LEU A 122 -1.99 30.59 12.44
C LEU A 122 -2.74 29.77 13.50
N ALA A 123 -4.01 30.11 13.79
CA ALA A 123 -4.79 29.38 14.79
C ALA A 123 -5.07 27.93 14.35
N SER A 124 -5.38 27.72 13.07
CA SER A 124 -5.60 26.37 12.51
C SER A 124 -4.30 25.55 12.55
N PHE A 125 -3.17 26.16 12.22
CA PHE A 125 -1.86 25.54 12.30
C PHE A 125 -1.51 25.14 13.74
N LEU A 126 -1.64 26.05 14.71
CA LEU A 126 -1.39 25.75 16.12
C LEU A 126 -2.29 24.63 16.63
N ALA A 127 -3.58 24.66 16.28
CA ALA A 127 -4.52 23.62 16.65
C ALA A 127 -4.09 22.25 16.11
N TRP A 128 -3.65 22.17 14.85
CA TRP A 128 -3.39 20.90 14.18
C TRP A 128 -1.98 20.35 14.40
N ILE A 129 -0.98 21.22 14.47
CA ILE A 129 0.43 20.81 14.54
C ILE A 129 0.95 20.80 15.96
N VAL A 130 0.45 21.68 16.84
CA VAL A 130 0.93 21.78 18.22
C VAL A 130 -0.04 21.14 19.19
N ILE A 131 -1.30 21.61 19.21
CA ILE A 131 -2.27 21.21 20.23
C ILE A 131 -2.70 19.74 20.05
N ASP A 132 -3.02 19.31 18.83
CA ASP A 132 -3.51 17.94 18.58
C ASP A 132 -2.47 16.86 18.93
N PRO A 133 -1.18 16.96 18.50
CA PRO A 133 -0.16 16.01 18.94
C PRO A 133 0.17 16.10 20.43
N ALA A 134 0.20 17.31 21.01
CA ALA A 134 0.46 17.49 22.44
C ALA A 134 -0.62 16.83 23.30
N LEU A 135 -1.90 17.00 22.95
CA LEU A 135 -3.00 16.33 23.63
C LEU A 135 -2.96 14.82 23.42
N GLY A 136 -2.65 14.35 22.21
CA GLY A 136 -2.45 12.92 21.95
C GLY A 136 -1.32 12.32 22.80
N LEU A 137 -0.22 13.05 22.99
CA LEU A 137 0.87 12.64 23.89
C LEU A 137 0.42 12.65 25.35
N LEU A 138 -0.27 13.70 25.80
CA LEU A 138 -0.83 13.78 27.15
C LEU A 138 -1.78 12.60 27.44
N GLU A 139 -2.61 12.22 26.45
CA GLU A 139 -3.50 11.07 26.53
C GLU A 139 -2.75 9.76 26.79
N THR A 140 -1.52 9.61 26.29
CA THR A 140 -0.71 8.41 26.55
C THR A 140 -0.23 8.27 27.99
N PHE A 141 -0.27 9.34 28.80
CA PHE A 141 0.06 9.26 30.22
C PHE A 141 -1.11 8.76 31.07
N PHE A 142 -2.34 8.77 30.55
CA PHE A 142 -3.49 8.26 31.30
C PHE A 142 -3.50 6.72 31.35
N PRO A 143 -3.72 6.13 32.53
CA PRO A 143 -3.68 4.68 32.71
C PRO A 143 -4.76 3.95 31.90
N GLU A 144 -5.94 4.56 31.75
CA GLU A 144 -7.03 3.98 30.95
C GLU A 144 -6.68 3.85 29.46
N SER A 145 -6.04 4.88 28.89
CA SER A 145 -5.62 4.86 27.48
C SER A 145 -4.57 3.76 27.26
N ARG A 146 -3.59 3.65 28.17
CA ARG A 146 -2.57 2.58 28.13
C ARG A 146 -3.19 1.19 28.19
N PHE A 147 -4.11 0.95 29.12
CA PHE A 147 -4.77 -0.34 29.27
C PHE A 147 -5.54 -0.73 27.99
N ARG A 148 -6.31 0.19 27.41
CA ARG A 148 -7.08 -0.06 26.18
C ARG A 148 -6.16 -0.33 24.99
N ARG A 149 -5.05 0.41 24.88
CA ARG A 149 -4.02 0.19 23.85
C ARG A 149 -3.38 -1.19 23.98
N LEU A 150 -3.01 -1.60 25.19
CA LEU A 150 -2.43 -2.93 25.45
C LEU A 150 -3.42 -4.04 25.12
N LYS A 151 -4.70 -3.90 25.53
CA LYS A 151 -5.76 -4.88 25.21
C LYS A 151 -5.93 -5.06 23.70
N ARG A 152 -5.97 -3.98 22.92
CA ARG A 152 -6.03 -4.06 21.45
C ARG A 152 -4.80 -4.71 20.85
N GLN A 153 -3.60 -4.37 21.35
CA GLN A 153 -2.37 -5.00 20.87
C GLN A 153 -2.37 -6.51 21.17
N ALA A 154 -2.87 -6.93 22.33
CA ALA A 154 -3.03 -8.34 22.67
C ALA A 154 -4.00 -9.04 21.71
N ILE A 155 -5.17 -8.45 21.43
CA ILE A 155 -6.16 -8.98 20.48
C ILE A 155 -5.58 -9.05 19.05
N ALA A 156 -4.87 -8.01 18.60
CA ALA A 156 -4.26 -8.01 17.28
C ALA A 156 -3.13 -9.05 17.15
N ARG A 157 -2.36 -9.26 18.23
CA ARG A 157 -1.33 -10.30 18.29
C ARG A 157 -1.96 -11.70 18.27
N SER A 158 -3.00 -11.95 19.06
CA SER A 158 -3.67 -13.25 19.06
C SER A 158 -4.31 -13.56 17.71
N ALA A 159 -4.97 -12.58 17.07
CA ALA A 159 -5.53 -12.74 15.73
C ALA A 159 -4.45 -13.09 14.68
N ARG A 160 -3.29 -12.41 14.71
CA ARG A 160 -2.15 -12.72 13.83
C ARG A 160 -1.61 -14.13 14.05
N VAL A 161 -1.49 -14.56 15.29
CA VAL A 161 -1.01 -15.91 15.62
C VAL A 161 -2.01 -16.96 15.10
N THR A 162 -3.32 -16.75 15.28
CA THR A 162 -4.34 -17.65 14.75
C THR A 162 -4.28 -17.72 13.22
N GLN A 163 -4.20 -16.58 12.54
CA GLN A 163 -4.08 -16.52 11.09
C GLN A 163 -2.79 -17.20 10.59
N GLN A 164 -1.67 -17.02 11.29
CA GLN A 164 -0.42 -17.71 10.95
C GLN A 164 -0.53 -19.22 11.13
N LYS A 165 -1.21 -19.70 12.18
CA LYS A 165 -1.46 -21.12 12.39
C LYS A 165 -2.34 -21.70 11.28
N GLU A 166 -3.38 -20.99 10.88
CA GLU A 166 -4.28 -21.40 9.81
C GLU A 166 -3.56 -21.44 8.46
N ASN A 167 -2.82 -20.39 8.11
CA ASN A 167 -2.00 -20.35 6.90
C ASN A 167 -0.98 -21.50 6.87
N ARG A 168 -0.30 -21.78 8.00
CA ARG A 168 0.63 -22.90 8.09
C ARG A 168 -0.07 -24.24 7.85
N ARG A 169 -1.26 -24.46 8.43
CA ARG A 169 -2.04 -25.68 8.20
C ARG A 169 -2.44 -25.85 6.74
N LEU A 170 -2.89 -24.77 6.09
CA LEU A 170 -3.25 -24.79 4.67
C LEU A 170 -2.03 -25.08 3.80
N LEU A 171 -0.89 -24.43 4.07
CA LEU A 171 0.36 -24.67 3.34
C LEU A 171 0.84 -26.11 3.50
N THR A 172 0.81 -26.68 4.71
CA THR A 172 1.17 -28.09 4.92
C THR A 172 0.21 -29.03 4.19
N GLY A 173 -1.09 -28.70 4.15
CA GLY A 173 -2.08 -29.48 3.40
C GLY A 173 -1.78 -29.49 1.90
N ILE A 174 -1.54 -28.30 1.33
CA ILE A 174 -1.16 -28.11 -0.08
C ILE A 174 0.15 -28.87 -0.38
N GLU A 175 1.16 -28.77 0.48
CA GLU A 175 2.43 -29.47 0.31
C GLU A 175 2.27 -30.99 0.34
N THR A 176 1.47 -31.52 1.27
CA THR A 176 1.19 -32.98 1.31
C THR A 176 0.45 -33.45 0.07
N GLN A 177 -0.53 -32.67 -0.41
CA GLN A 177 -1.28 -32.97 -1.62
C GLN A 177 -0.37 -32.96 -2.85
N HIS A 178 0.49 -31.94 -2.99
CA HIS A 178 1.48 -31.89 -4.07
C HIS A 178 2.42 -33.08 -4.02
N ARG A 179 2.95 -33.45 -2.85
CA ARG A 179 3.82 -34.64 -2.72
C ARG A 179 3.10 -35.93 -3.12
N GLN A 180 1.83 -36.09 -2.76
CA GLN A 180 1.04 -37.24 -3.16
C GLN A 180 0.82 -37.28 -4.67
N GLN A 181 0.50 -36.14 -5.29
CA GLN A 181 0.38 -36.02 -6.75
C GLN A 181 1.70 -36.35 -7.45
N HIS A 182 2.82 -35.81 -6.98
CA HIS A 182 4.14 -36.13 -7.53
C HIS A 182 4.45 -37.63 -7.46
N ARG A 183 4.15 -38.31 -6.34
CA ARG A 183 4.33 -39.76 -6.24
C ARG A 183 3.45 -40.53 -7.22
N GLN A 184 2.20 -40.11 -7.40
CA GLN A 184 1.28 -40.72 -8.37
C GLN A 184 1.77 -40.52 -9.80
N TRP A 185 2.24 -39.32 -10.14
CA TRP A 185 2.81 -39.04 -11.45
C TRP A 185 4.09 -39.83 -11.67
N GLN A 186 4.98 -39.90 -10.69
CA GLN A 186 6.21 -40.66 -10.78
C GLN A 186 5.94 -42.14 -11.08
N SER A 187 4.96 -42.75 -10.41
CA SER A 187 4.63 -44.16 -10.66
C SER A 187 3.97 -44.39 -12.03
N GLN A 188 3.15 -43.47 -12.51
CA GLN A 188 2.44 -43.60 -13.79
C GLN A 188 3.29 -43.22 -15.01
N LEU A 189 4.27 -42.33 -14.83
CA LEU A 189 5.09 -41.78 -15.90
C LEU A 189 6.49 -42.37 -15.98
N SER A 190 6.92 -43.21 -15.03
CA SER A 190 8.30 -43.73 -15.03
C SER A 190 8.69 -44.39 -16.36
N ASP A 191 7.80 -45.22 -16.92
CA ASP A 191 8.04 -45.90 -18.20
C ASP A 191 8.09 -44.92 -19.38
N ASP A 192 7.22 -43.91 -19.35
CA ASP A 192 7.17 -42.85 -20.37
C ASP A 192 8.43 -41.97 -20.29
N THR A 193 8.95 -41.70 -19.09
CA THR A 193 10.21 -41.00 -18.88
C THR A 193 11.40 -41.78 -19.42
N ASP A 194 11.44 -43.10 -19.23
CA ASP A 194 12.50 -43.94 -19.80
C ASP A 194 12.49 -43.90 -21.33
N ARG A 195 11.29 -43.97 -21.92
CA ARG A 195 11.09 -43.83 -23.37
C ARG A 195 11.52 -42.45 -23.87
N LEU A 196 11.13 -41.38 -23.21
CA LEU A 196 11.55 -40.02 -23.57
C LEU A 196 13.07 -39.84 -23.45
N THR A 197 13.68 -40.40 -22.40
CA THR A 197 15.13 -40.34 -22.19
C THR A 197 15.88 -41.01 -23.35
N GLU A 198 15.38 -42.15 -23.82
CA GLU A 198 15.94 -42.85 -24.97
C GLU A 198 15.71 -42.09 -26.29
N MET A 199 14.54 -41.45 -26.47
CA MET A 199 14.27 -40.58 -27.62
C MET A 199 15.18 -39.36 -27.65
N ILE A 200 15.46 -38.72 -26.50
CA ILE A 200 16.41 -37.60 -26.41
C ILE A 200 17.81 -38.03 -26.86
N ARG A 201 18.22 -39.26 -26.52
CA ARG A 201 19.50 -39.80 -26.99
C ARG A 201 19.53 -39.97 -28.51
N GLN A 202 18.45 -40.51 -29.07
CA GLN A 202 18.34 -40.84 -30.51
C GLN A 202 18.07 -39.61 -31.39
N SER A 203 17.44 -38.57 -30.85
CA SER A 203 17.14 -37.32 -31.57
C SER A 203 18.36 -36.54 -32.01
N THR A 204 19.51 -36.81 -31.38
CA THR A 204 20.82 -36.33 -31.84
C THR A 204 21.20 -36.92 -33.22
N ILE A 205 20.51 -37.97 -33.69
CA ILE A 205 20.94 -38.81 -34.84
C ILE A 205 19.89 -38.87 -35.98
N SER A 206 18.57 -38.74 -35.75
CA SER A 206 17.49 -38.30 -36.70
C SER A 206 16.14 -39.00 -36.45
N GLY A 207 15.02 -38.32 -36.76
CA GLY A 207 13.71 -38.97 -36.96
C GLY A 207 12.48 -38.07 -36.72
N THR A 208 11.52 -38.03 -37.65
CA THR A 208 10.19 -37.40 -37.48
C THR A 208 9.20 -38.28 -36.70
N GLU A 209 9.42 -39.60 -36.65
CA GLU A 209 8.56 -40.55 -35.94
C GLU A 209 8.67 -40.40 -34.40
N ASP A 210 9.87 -40.13 -33.89
CA ASP A 210 10.11 -39.90 -32.45
C ASP A 210 9.34 -38.68 -31.93
N ARG A 211 9.15 -37.66 -32.77
CA ARG A 211 8.37 -36.47 -32.42
C ARG A 211 6.91 -36.82 -32.15
N ALA A 212 6.29 -37.66 -32.97
CA ALA A 212 4.88 -38.03 -32.80
C ALA A 212 4.67 -38.82 -31.49
N ALA A 213 5.58 -39.74 -31.18
CA ALA A 213 5.54 -40.50 -29.93
C ALA A 213 5.78 -39.61 -28.71
N ALA A 214 6.75 -38.69 -28.77
CA ALA A 214 7.00 -37.72 -27.70
C ALA A 214 5.78 -36.80 -27.45
N VAL A 215 5.08 -36.37 -28.52
CA VAL A 215 3.84 -35.59 -28.41
C VAL A 215 2.71 -36.40 -27.77
N GLN A 216 2.55 -37.68 -28.10
CA GLN A 216 1.53 -38.54 -27.47
C GLN A 216 1.77 -38.69 -25.96
N ILE A 217 3.04 -38.87 -25.56
CA ILE A 217 3.42 -38.92 -24.14
C ILE A 217 3.10 -37.59 -23.44
N ALA A 218 3.40 -36.46 -24.07
CA ALA A 218 3.05 -35.14 -23.55
C ALA A 218 1.53 -34.95 -23.41
N VAL A 219 0.73 -35.33 -24.41
CA VAL A 219 -0.73 -35.26 -24.36
C VAL A 219 -1.27 -36.11 -23.21
N LYS A 220 -0.74 -37.32 -23.00
CA LYS A 220 -1.09 -38.16 -21.86
C LYS A 220 -0.78 -37.47 -20.53
N ALA A 221 0.42 -36.91 -20.36
CA ALA A 221 0.79 -36.16 -19.16
C ALA A 221 -0.11 -34.94 -18.91
N TRP A 222 -0.44 -34.20 -19.97
CA TRP A 222 -1.39 -33.09 -19.90
C TRP A 222 -2.78 -33.53 -19.45
N GLN A 223 -3.29 -34.66 -19.97
CA GLN A 223 -4.58 -35.20 -19.57
C GLN A 223 -4.61 -35.66 -18.12
N MET A 224 -3.48 -36.11 -17.56
CA MET A 224 -3.40 -36.57 -16.17
C MET A 224 -3.30 -35.44 -15.15
N GLY A 225 -2.60 -34.33 -15.46
CA GLY A 225 -2.40 -33.25 -14.49
C GLY A 225 -2.05 -31.89 -15.08
N GLY A 226 -2.35 -31.67 -16.35
CA GLY A 226 -2.13 -30.42 -17.06
C GLY A 226 -0.66 -30.01 -17.14
N GLY A 227 -0.43 -28.70 -17.14
CA GLY A 227 0.92 -28.10 -17.23
C GLY A 227 1.88 -28.54 -16.13
N PRO A 228 1.50 -28.60 -14.84
CA PRO A 228 2.37 -29.07 -13.78
C PRO A 228 2.86 -30.51 -13.98
N CYS A 229 2.00 -31.41 -14.46
CA CYS A 229 2.37 -32.81 -14.73
C CYS A 229 3.31 -32.92 -15.93
N MET A 230 3.05 -32.16 -17.01
CA MET A 230 3.97 -32.07 -18.15
C MET A 230 5.34 -31.54 -17.76
N LYS A 231 5.39 -30.49 -16.93
CA LYS A 231 6.65 -29.95 -16.42
C LYS A 231 7.37 -30.97 -15.53
N TYR A 232 6.63 -31.67 -14.67
CA TYR A 232 7.23 -32.71 -13.86
C TYR A 232 7.83 -33.84 -14.72
N LEU A 233 7.13 -34.25 -15.78
CA LEU A 233 7.62 -35.24 -16.74
C LEU A 233 8.88 -34.75 -17.47
N HIS A 234 8.87 -33.49 -17.90
CA HIS A 234 10.00 -32.82 -18.53
C HIS A 234 11.25 -32.90 -17.65
N ASP A 235 11.13 -32.38 -16.42
CA ASP A 235 12.24 -32.28 -15.48
C ASP A 235 12.75 -33.69 -15.11
N MET A 236 11.84 -34.64 -14.91
CA MET A 236 12.18 -36.04 -14.62
C MET A 236 12.92 -36.72 -15.78
N ALA A 237 12.58 -36.42 -17.04
CA ALA A 237 13.27 -36.95 -18.22
C ALA A 237 14.67 -36.35 -18.37
N LEU A 238 14.83 -35.04 -18.13
CA LEU A 238 16.13 -34.37 -18.16
C LEU A 238 17.06 -34.86 -17.03
N ASP A 239 16.53 -35.00 -15.82
CA ASP A 239 17.28 -35.52 -14.68
C ASP A 239 17.75 -36.95 -14.94
N ARG A 240 16.85 -37.83 -15.43
CA ARG A 240 17.20 -39.22 -15.74
C ARG A 240 18.20 -39.35 -16.90
N TYR A 241 18.10 -38.48 -17.91
CA TYR A 241 19.09 -38.40 -18.99
C TYR A 241 20.48 -38.03 -18.43
N LYS A 242 20.53 -37.00 -17.60
CA LYS A 242 21.78 -36.54 -16.97
C LYS A 242 22.39 -37.63 -16.09
N ASP A 243 21.58 -38.33 -15.31
CA ASP A 243 22.03 -39.43 -14.45
C ASP A 243 22.59 -40.61 -15.26
N LYS A 244 21.95 -40.95 -16.39
CA LYS A 244 22.33 -42.12 -17.21
C LYS A 244 23.54 -41.87 -18.12
N TYR A 245 23.69 -40.65 -18.64
CA TYR A 245 24.71 -40.33 -19.65
C TYR A 245 25.76 -39.32 -19.19
N GLY A 246 25.64 -38.77 -17.97
CA GLY A 246 26.62 -37.85 -17.38
C GLY A 246 26.73 -36.49 -18.06
N GLN A 247 25.83 -36.17 -19.00
CA GLN A 247 25.84 -34.93 -19.77
C GLN A 247 24.49 -34.22 -19.66
N SER A 248 24.52 -32.89 -19.54
CA SER A 248 23.32 -32.07 -19.71
C SER A 248 22.94 -32.02 -21.18
N VAL A 249 21.65 -32.12 -21.47
CA VAL A 249 21.11 -31.94 -22.82
C VAL A 249 21.47 -30.53 -23.32
N GLN A 250 22.22 -30.43 -24.43
CA GLN A 250 22.62 -29.14 -25.02
C GLN A 250 21.45 -28.40 -25.68
N PHE A 251 20.45 -29.13 -26.18
CA PHE A 251 19.26 -28.57 -26.81
C PHE A 251 18.02 -29.29 -26.30
N ASP A 252 17.11 -28.54 -25.68
CA ASP A 252 15.87 -29.06 -25.12
C ASP A 252 14.87 -29.43 -26.23
N CYS A 253 15.13 -30.57 -26.87
CA CYS A 253 14.31 -31.11 -27.95
C CYS A 253 12.88 -31.42 -27.49
N LEU A 254 12.68 -31.75 -26.20
CA LEU A 254 11.35 -31.96 -25.62
C LEU A 254 10.55 -30.65 -25.64
N ALA A 255 11.16 -29.53 -25.22
CA ALA A 255 10.49 -28.25 -25.26
C ALA A 255 10.03 -27.87 -26.67
N TYR A 256 10.87 -28.13 -27.69
CA TYR A 256 10.53 -27.90 -29.09
C TYR A 256 9.43 -28.84 -29.60
N TRP A 257 9.47 -30.13 -29.25
CA TRP A 257 8.48 -31.10 -29.71
C TRP A 257 7.11 -30.91 -29.06
N TRP A 258 7.08 -30.46 -27.81
CA TRP A 258 5.86 -30.23 -27.04
C TRP A 258 5.29 -28.83 -27.21
N ASP A 259 5.89 -28.01 -28.08
CA ASP A 259 5.32 -26.73 -28.46
C ASP A 259 3.92 -26.95 -29.07
N GLY A 260 2.93 -26.24 -28.52
CA GLY A 260 1.51 -26.42 -28.86
C GLY A 260 0.74 -27.46 -28.03
N VAL A 261 1.38 -28.27 -27.17
CA VAL A 261 0.67 -29.21 -26.29
C VAL A 261 0.32 -28.55 -24.96
N GLY A 262 -0.74 -27.74 -24.97
CA GLY A 262 -1.16 -26.97 -23.80
C GLY A 262 -0.17 -25.85 -23.44
N ASN A 263 -0.61 -24.87 -22.69
CA ASN A 263 0.22 -23.73 -22.27
C ASN A 263 1.16 -24.11 -21.10
N TRP A 264 1.90 -25.22 -21.23
CA TRP A 264 2.76 -25.75 -20.18
C TRP A 264 3.99 -24.86 -19.92
N HIS A 265 4.44 -24.11 -20.92
CA HIS A 265 5.57 -23.18 -20.80
C HIS A 265 5.17 -21.77 -20.33
N SER A 266 3.94 -21.31 -20.60
CA SER A 266 3.53 -19.90 -20.40
C SER A 266 3.29 -19.50 -18.94
N GLN A 267 3.28 -20.46 -18.00
CA GLN A 267 3.16 -20.13 -16.56
C GLN A 267 4.46 -19.56 -15.97
N TRP A 268 5.57 -19.58 -16.72
CA TRP A 268 6.87 -19.05 -16.28
C TRP A 268 7.08 -17.56 -16.55
N THR A 269 6.44 -16.97 -17.55
CA THR A 269 6.66 -15.55 -17.90
C THR A 269 5.96 -14.57 -16.94
N LEU A 270 5.15 -15.05 -16.01
CA LEU A 270 4.42 -14.21 -15.05
C LEU A 270 4.95 -14.30 -13.61
N ALA A 271 5.94 -15.17 -13.34
CA ALA A 271 6.46 -15.44 -12.00
C ALA A 271 7.94 -15.05 -11.80
N ASN A 272 8.60 -14.49 -12.83
CA ASN A 272 9.95 -13.92 -12.76
C ASN A 272 9.92 -12.42 -13.07
#